data_AF-A0A7K5XUE7-F1
#
_entry.id   AF-A0A7K5XUE7-F1
#
_cell.length_a   1.000
_cell.length_b   1.000
_cell.length_c   1.000
_cell.angle_alpha   90.00
_cell.angle_beta   90.00
_cell.angle_gamma   90.00
#
_symmetry.space_group_name_H-M   'P 1'
#
loop_
_entity.id
_entity.type
_entity.pdbx_description
1 polymer ?
#
loop_
_entity_poly.entity_id
_entity_poly.type
_entity_poly.pdbx_seq_one_letter_code
_entity_poly.pdbx_strand_id
1 'polypeptide(L)'
;GLMDHKLVLHQLRCNGVLEGIRICRKGFPNKILYGDFKQRYRLLNTGVIPERQFIDSKKACEKLLSSVEIDHTQYKLGHTKVFFKAGLRGVLEEMRDDCLAQLITRTQALCRGYLRRLELKRMLDRRESIFCIQYNVRSFMNVKHWPWMKLYFRIKPLLKSVETEKEMATMKEEFERTKEELAKSEIKRKELEEKMVTLVQEQKDLQLQVQTENENLADAEERCDQLIKVKFQLEARIKEVMEKLEGEEEINADLAARKKKLEDECSELKKDIDDLELTLAKSEKEKHATENKVVKNLTEEMTGLDETTVKLVKEKKALQEAHQQALDDLQIEEDKVNTLTKARIKLEQQVNHVEGSLEQERKVCMDLEQAKRKFEGDLKLARETIADLENDKQHLDEKLRKKDFEFNQMQNKIEEQQNSGIQLQKKIRELQARAARVAELEDETMSEKAMRVKAEKHCDELANELGKISERLEEAGGATTTQTELNKKREAEFQKMRRDLEEATLQHEATAAALRKKHADSTAELGEQIDNLQRVKQKLEKEKSELNMEIDDLASSTVTITKSKANLEKMYHTLEDQMRDMKGKFEENQRNMNEMLIQKAQLQTESGKEGTKI
;
A
#
# COMPACT_ATOMS: atom_id res chain seq x y z
N GLY A 1 4.43 59.31 -7.38
CA GLY A 1 3.02 58.87 -7.36
C GLY A 1 2.19 59.56 -8.43
N LEU A 2 2.52 59.38 -9.70
CA LEU A 2 1.62 59.77 -10.79
C LEU A 2 0.51 58.70 -10.88
N MET A 3 -0.76 59.12 -10.84
CA MET A 3 -1.93 58.23 -10.82
C MET A 3 -2.96 58.71 -11.83
N ASP A 4 -3.28 57.87 -12.82
CA ASP A 4 -4.32 58.16 -13.80
C ASP A 4 -5.71 57.79 -13.24
N HIS A 5 -6.51 58.82 -13.01
CA HIS A 5 -7.81 58.70 -12.38
C HIS A 5 -8.83 57.99 -13.26
N LYS A 6 -8.73 58.10 -14.60
CA LYS A 6 -9.68 57.44 -15.51
C LYS A 6 -9.45 55.94 -15.54
N LEU A 7 -8.19 55.51 -15.59
CA LEU A 7 -7.81 54.11 -15.53
C LEU A 7 -8.22 53.49 -14.19
N VAL A 8 -7.96 54.18 -13.07
CA VAL A 8 -8.33 53.70 -11.74
C VAL A 8 -9.85 53.62 -11.60
N LEU A 9 -10.61 54.60 -12.10
CA LEU A 9 -12.07 54.57 -12.04
C LEU A 9 -12.64 53.36 -12.81
N HIS A 10 -12.07 53.05 -13.97
CA HIS A 10 -12.44 51.87 -14.74
C HIS A 10 -12.12 50.57 -13.97
N GLN A 11 -10.91 50.45 -13.41
CA GLN A 11 -10.49 49.31 -12.59
C GLN A 11 -11.40 49.11 -11.36
N LEU A 12 -11.73 50.18 -10.62
CA LEU A 12 -12.58 50.10 -9.42
C LEU A 12 -14.00 49.62 -9.75
N ARG A 13 -14.52 49.94 -10.94
CA ARG A 13 -15.83 49.46 -11.41
C ARG A 13 -15.77 48.02 -11.91
N CYS A 14 -14.83 47.69 -12.78
CA CYS A 14 -14.71 46.34 -13.35
C CYS A 14 -14.35 45.28 -12.30
N ASN A 15 -13.53 45.63 -11.30
CA ASN A 15 -13.18 44.73 -10.21
C ASN A 15 -14.26 44.65 -9.12
N GLY A 16 -15.38 45.38 -9.27
CA GLY A 16 -16.48 45.39 -8.30
C GLY A 16 -16.08 45.92 -6.93
N VAL A 17 -15.11 46.85 -6.85
CA VAL A 17 -14.60 47.37 -5.58
C VAL A 17 -15.67 48.14 -4.83
N LEU A 18 -16.54 48.86 -5.54
CA LEU A 18 -17.67 49.58 -4.93
C LEU A 18 -18.68 48.61 -4.30
N GLU A 19 -18.98 47.51 -4.98
CA GLU A 19 -19.83 46.43 -4.49
C GLU A 19 -19.18 45.73 -3.29
N GLY A 20 -17.87 45.46 -3.36
CA GLY A 20 -17.08 44.91 -2.26
C GLY A 20 -17.13 45.81 -1.01
N ILE A 21 -16.90 47.11 -1.15
CA ILE A 21 -17.01 48.09 -0.05
C ILE A 21 -18.44 48.14 0.49
N ARG A 22 -19.45 48.13 -0.38
CA ARG A 22 -20.87 48.16 0.02
C ARG A 22 -21.24 46.94 0.85
N ILE A 23 -20.75 45.75 0.49
CA ILE A 23 -20.94 44.50 1.23
C ILE A 23 -20.13 44.53 2.53
N CYS A 24 -18.86 44.93 2.53
CA CYS A 24 -18.03 45.02 3.73
C CYS A 24 -18.59 46.02 4.76
N ARG A 25 -19.22 47.12 4.32
CA ARG A 25 -19.86 48.11 5.20
C ARG A 25 -21.14 47.59 5.86
N LYS A 26 -21.94 46.81 5.12
CA LYS A 26 -23.17 46.20 5.65
C LYS A 26 -22.91 44.90 6.41
N GLY A 27 -21.85 44.19 6.04
CA GLY A 27 -21.46 42.91 6.56
C GLY A 27 -20.54 42.99 7.77
N PHE A 28 -20.06 41.82 8.18
CA PHE A 28 -19.22 41.63 9.35
C PHE A 28 -17.97 40.87 8.92
N PRO A 29 -16.88 41.57 8.53
CA PRO A 29 -15.71 40.94 7.93
C PRO A 29 -14.93 40.04 8.90
N ASN A 30 -15.00 40.31 10.19
CA ASN A 30 -14.30 39.55 11.22
C ASN A 30 -15.23 38.50 11.84
N LYS A 31 -14.75 37.26 12.01
CA LYS A 31 -15.50 36.15 12.61
C LYS A 31 -14.62 35.33 13.55
N ILE A 32 -15.17 34.96 14.71
CA ILE A 32 -14.46 34.18 15.74
C ILE A 32 -15.39 33.07 16.24
N LEU A 33 -14.84 31.87 16.48
CA LEU A 33 -15.58 30.75 17.09
C LEU A 33 -15.97 31.09 18.52
N TYR A 34 -17.13 30.58 18.97
CA TYR A 34 -17.60 30.87 20.33
C TYR A 34 -16.64 30.38 21.43
N GLY A 35 -16.00 29.22 21.23
CA GLY A 35 -14.99 28.70 22.16
C GLY A 35 -13.81 29.67 22.34
N ASP A 36 -13.21 30.08 21.21
CA ASP A 36 -12.09 31.02 21.18
C ASP A 36 -12.46 32.38 21.77
N PHE A 37 -13.64 32.91 21.42
CA PHE A 37 -14.09 34.20 21.96
C PHE A 37 -14.26 34.14 23.48
N LYS A 38 -14.95 33.09 23.97
CA LYS A 38 -15.12 32.85 25.40
C LYS A 38 -13.77 32.74 26.10
N GLN A 39 -12.83 31.94 25.59
CA GLN A 39 -11.53 31.75 26.21
C GLN A 39 -10.71 33.05 26.24
N ARG A 40 -10.70 33.80 25.12
CA ARG A 40 -9.87 34.99 24.94
C ARG A 40 -10.36 36.19 25.75
N TYR A 41 -11.66 36.42 25.81
CA TYR A 41 -12.25 37.62 26.41
C TYR A 41 -12.93 37.39 27.77
N ARG A 42 -12.91 36.16 28.31
CA ARG A 42 -13.41 35.89 29.67
C ARG A 42 -12.80 36.78 30.74
N LEU A 43 -11.55 37.19 30.54
CA LEU A 43 -10.83 38.05 31.49
C LEU A 43 -11.34 39.49 31.55
N LEU A 44 -12.09 39.95 30.53
CA LEU A 44 -12.72 41.27 30.55
C LEU A 44 -13.73 41.39 31.69
N ASN A 45 -14.45 40.31 31.99
CA ASN A 45 -15.35 40.25 33.14
C ASN A 45 -15.47 38.83 33.67
N THR A 46 -14.68 38.52 34.69
CA THR A 46 -14.64 37.18 35.31
C THR A 46 -15.91 36.84 36.10
N GLY A 47 -16.70 37.85 36.51
CA GLY A 47 -17.94 37.65 37.27
C GLY A 47 -19.13 37.19 36.43
N VAL A 48 -19.09 37.38 35.11
CA VAL A 48 -20.20 37.09 34.19
C VAL A 48 -20.30 35.61 33.84
N ILE A 49 -19.17 34.89 33.88
CA ILE A 49 -19.09 33.45 33.62
C ILE A 49 -18.64 32.73 34.91
N PRO A 50 -19.58 32.19 35.70
CA PRO A 50 -19.25 31.41 36.90
C PRO A 50 -18.31 30.24 36.59
N GLU A 51 -17.23 30.10 37.38
CA GLU A 51 -16.17 29.11 37.16
C GLU A 51 -16.61 27.64 37.28
N ARG A 52 -17.68 27.37 38.03
CA ARG A 52 -18.10 26.01 38.40
C ARG A 52 -19.34 25.50 37.66
N GLN A 53 -19.90 26.31 36.75
CA GLN A 53 -21.08 25.92 35.98
C GLN A 53 -20.74 25.91 34.49
N PHE A 54 -21.05 24.79 33.84
CA PHE A 54 -20.96 24.72 32.39
C PHE A 54 -21.99 25.67 31.77
N ILE A 55 -21.51 26.71 31.10
CA ILE A 55 -22.33 27.61 30.30
C ILE A 55 -21.97 27.38 28.84
N ASP A 56 -23.01 27.12 28.04
CA ASP A 56 -22.94 27.05 26.59
C ASP A 56 -22.15 28.23 26.01
N SER A 57 -21.21 27.93 25.12
CA SER A 57 -20.25 28.92 24.62
C SER A 57 -20.93 30.09 23.92
N LYS A 58 -22.05 29.87 23.23
CA LYS A 58 -22.83 30.96 22.62
C LYS A 58 -23.44 31.89 23.68
N LYS A 59 -24.12 31.33 24.68
CA LYS A 59 -24.68 32.11 25.81
C LYS A 59 -23.60 32.82 26.62
N ALA A 60 -22.44 32.20 26.80
CA ALA A 60 -21.30 32.82 27.48
C ALA A 60 -20.77 34.04 26.72
N CYS A 61 -20.64 33.93 25.38
CA CYS A 61 -20.21 35.04 24.54
C CYS A 61 -21.24 36.18 24.53
N GLU A 62 -22.54 35.85 24.49
CA GLU A 62 -23.62 36.85 24.56
C GLU A 62 -23.57 37.62 25.88
N LYS A 63 -23.48 36.91 27.01
CA LYS A 63 -23.36 37.57 28.33
C LYS A 63 -22.10 38.42 28.46
N LEU A 64 -20.96 37.95 27.97
CA LEU A 64 -19.72 38.73 27.96
C LEU A 64 -19.86 40.00 27.12
N LEU A 65 -20.39 39.89 25.91
CA LEU A 65 -20.59 41.04 25.03
C LEU A 65 -21.60 42.03 25.60
N SER A 66 -22.65 41.57 26.29
CA SER A 66 -23.60 42.45 26.99
C SER A 66 -23.03 43.07 28.26
N SER A 67 -22.00 42.47 28.86
CA SER A 67 -21.32 43.03 30.04
C SER A 67 -20.32 44.12 29.71
N VAL A 68 -19.92 44.20 28.44
CA VAL A 68 -19.03 45.22 27.92
C VAL A 68 -19.90 46.24 27.19
N GLU A 69 -19.68 47.54 27.40
CA GLU A 69 -20.51 48.62 26.87
C GLU A 69 -20.28 48.82 25.35
N ILE A 70 -20.59 47.79 24.56
CA ILE A 70 -20.46 47.78 23.10
C ILE A 70 -21.84 47.86 22.45
N ASP A 71 -21.95 48.68 21.42
CA ASP A 71 -23.15 48.76 20.61
C ASP A 71 -23.48 47.43 19.90
N HIS A 72 -24.69 46.93 20.14
CA HIS A 72 -25.24 45.71 19.52
C HIS A 72 -25.31 45.76 17.98
N THR A 73 -25.19 46.93 17.34
CA THR A 73 -25.12 47.01 15.87
C THR A 73 -23.74 46.63 15.30
N GLN A 74 -22.71 46.58 16.14
CA GLN A 74 -21.33 46.31 15.71
C GLN A 74 -20.97 44.83 15.70
N TYR A 75 -21.80 43.97 16.27
CA TYR A 75 -21.60 42.52 16.24
C TYR A 75 -22.90 41.76 15.96
N LYS A 76 -22.77 40.50 15.51
CA LYS A 76 -23.88 39.57 15.31
C LYS A 76 -23.51 38.17 15.78
N LEU A 77 -24.46 37.50 16.43
CA LEU A 77 -24.32 36.11 16.89
C LEU A 77 -24.84 35.16 15.81
N GLY A 78 -23.99 34.30 15.28
CA GLY A 78 -24.37 33.23 14.34
C GLY A 78 -24.71 31.91 15.04
N HIS A 79 -24.68 30.80 14.29
CA HIS A 79 -24.87 29.46 14.85
C HIS A 79 -23.63 28.93 15.55
N THR A 80 -22.45 29.11 14.97
CA THR A 80 -21.16 28.61 15.50
C THR A 80 -20.12 29.70 15.78
N LYS A 81 -20.35 30.92 15.27
CA LYS A 81 -19.38 32.03 15.30
C LYS A 81 -20.04 33.35 15.69
N VAL A 82 -19.27 34.22 16.33
CA VAL A 82 -19.58 35.65 16.49
C VAL A 82 -18.96 36.42 15.34
N PHE A 83 -19.69 37.38 14.81
CA PHE A 83 -19.30 38.24 13.71
C PHE A 83 -19.16 39.69 14.19
N PHE A 84 -18.10 40.38 13.75
CA PHE A 84 -17.78 41.75 14.16
C PHE A 84 -17.60 42.66 12.95
N LYS A 85 -17.99 43.92 13.09
CA LYS A 85 -17.61 44.97 12.16
C LYS A 85 -16.09 45.22 12.24
N ALA A 86 -15.55 45.88 11.20
CA ALA A 86 -14.18 46.34 11.23
C ALA A 86 -13.98 47.30 12.42
N GLY A 87 -12.83 47.24 13.08
CA GLY A 87 -12.50 48.08 14.24
C GLY A 87 -12.89 47.48 15.60
N LEU A 88 -14.11 46.91 15.75
CA LEU A 88 -14.60 46.43 17.06
C LEU A 88 -13.69 45.37 17.70
N ARG A 89 -13.12 44.47 16.89
CA ARG A 89 -12.17 43.47 17.40
C ARG A 89 -10.92 44.11 18.01
N GLY A 90 -10.43 45.21 17.44
CA GLY A 90 -9.27 45.94 17.98
C GLY A 90 -9.56 46.51 19.36
N VAL A 91 -10.72 47.16 19.51
CA VAL A 91 -11.19 47.70 20.80
C VAL A 91 -11.28 46.59 21.86
N LEU A 92 -11.81 45.42 21.50
CA LEU A 92 -11.87 44.27 22.41
C LEU A 92 -10.49 43.72 22.80
N GLU A 93 -9.47 43.80 21.94
CA GLU A 93 -8.10 43.46 22.33
C GLU A 93 -7.47 44.51 23.24
N GLU A 94 -7.67 45.80 22.97
CA GLU A 94 -7.14 46.88 23.83
C GLU A 94 -7.68 46.75 25.26
N MET A 95 -9.00 46.56 25.41
CA MET A 95 -9.61 46.33 26.73
C MET A 95 -9.04 45.07 27.43
N ARG A 96 -8.70 44.05 26.65
CA ARG A 96 -8.13 42.80 27.16
C ARG A 96 -6.70 43.01 27.62
N ASP A 97 -5.91 43.75 26.88
CA ASP A 97 -4.52 44.05 27.20
C ASP A 97 -4.41 44.90 28.47
N ASP A 98 -5.32 45.85 28.69
CA ASP A 98 -5.42 46.62 29.94
C ASP A 98 -5.67 45.72 31.17
N CYS A 99 -6.60 44.78 31.07
CA CYS A 99 -6.85 43.80 32.13
C CYS A 99 -5.65 42.88 32.37
N LEU A 100 -5.00 42.42 31.30
CA LEU A 100 -3.80 41.58 31.38
C LEU A 100 -2.62 42.31 32.02
N ALA A 101 -2.42 43.59 31.70
CA ALA A 101 -1.35 44.40 32.29
C ALA A 101 -1.45 44.47 33.82
N GLN A 102 -2.67 44.63 34.36
CA GLN A 102 -2.90 44.61 35.81
C GLN A 102 -2.58 43.25 36.45
N LEU A 103 -3.00 42.16 35.82
CA LEU A 103 -2.74 40.79 36.30
C LEU A 103 -1.25 40.46 36.26
N ILE A 104 -0.59 40.74 35.14
CA ILE A 104 0.85 40.52 34.96
C ILE A 104 1.63 41.31 36.00
N THR A 105 1.26 42.57 36.27
CA THR A 105 1.92 43.39 37.29
C THR A 105 1.85 42.75 38.69
N ARG A 106 0.70 42.20 39.07
CA ARG A 106 0.53 41.47 40.35
C ARG A 106 1.39 40.21 40.39
N THR A 107 1.38 39.41 39.32
CA THR A 107 2.21 38.20 39.21
C THR A 107 3.69 38.54 39.30
N GLN A 108 4.16 39.56 38.57
CA GLN A 108 5.53 40.04 38.63
C GLN A 108 5.92 40.50 40.05
N ALA A 109 5.02 41.18 40.77
CA ALA A 109 5.27 41.58 42.16
C ALA A 109 5.46 40.36 43.08
N LEU A 110 4.66 39.29 42.91
CA LEU A 110 4.81 38.04 43.65
C LEU A 110 6.14 37.34 43.32
N CYS A 111 6.48 37.22 42.03
CA CYS A 111 7.74 36.63 41.58
C CYS A 111 8.95 37.39 42.13
N ARG A 112 8.97 38.73 41.99
CA ARG A 112 10.03 39.58 42.56
C ARG A 112 10.13 39.41 44.08
N GLY A 113 9.00 39.38 44.78
CA GLY A 113 8.95 39.14 46.23
C GLY A 113 9.49 37.76 46.63
N TYR A 114 9.16 36.71 45.88
CA TYR A 114 9.67 35.35 46.10
C TYR A 114 11.19 35.28 45.89
N LEU A 115 11.70 35.83 44.77
CA LEU A 115 13.13 35.86 44.47
C LEU A 115 13.92 36.60 45.54
N ARG A 116 13.42 37.75 46.02
CA ARG A 116 14.08 38.50 47.11
C ARG A 116 14.10 37.74 48.43
N ARG A 117 13.03 37.00 48.77
CA ARG A 117 13.01 36.14 49.96
C ARG A 117 13.98 34.96 49.85
N LEU A 118 14.10 34.35 48.67
CA LEU A 118 15.06 33.27 48.43
C LEU A 118 16.50 33.79 48.56
N GLU A 119 16.79 34.95 47.99
CA GLU A 119 18.11 35.56 48.09
C GLU A 119 18.44 35.99 49.53
N LEU A 120 17.46 36.55 50.26
CA LEU A 120 17.62 36.84 51.68
C LEU A 120 17.94 35.58 52.49
N LYS A 121 17.26 34.47 52.22
CA LYS A 121 17.57 33.19 52.87
C LYS A 121 19.01 32.75 52.59
N ARG A 122 19.46 32.80 51.32
CA ARG A 122 20.86 32.49 50.96
C ARG A 122 21.85 33.42 51.67
N MET A 123 21.53 34.71 51.82
CA MET A 123 22.37 35.66 52.54
C MET A 123 22.45 35.35 54.04
N LEU A 124 21.34 34.95 54.66
CA LEU A 124 21.30 34.50 56.06
C LEU A 124 22.10 33.22 56.26
N ASP A 125 21.90 32.22 55.39
CA ASP A 125 22.63 30.95 55.42
C ASP A 125 24.15 31.19 55.23
N ARG A 126 24.55 32.10 54.33
CA ARG A 126 25.95 32.53 54.16
C ARG A 126 26.49 33.18 55.42
N ARG A 127 25.72 34.06 56.08
CA ARG A 127 26.13 34.72 57.33
C ARG A 127 26.40 33.70 58.43
N GLU A 128 25.50 32.73 58.61
CA GLU A 128 25.68 31.65 59.59
C GLU A 128 26.89 30.76 59.24
N SER A 129 27.02 30.40 57.96
CA SER A 129 28.16 29.63 57.45
C SER A 129 29.50 30.34 57.71
N ILE A 130 29.56 31.67 57.54
CA ILE A 130 30.76 32.47 57.86
C ILE A 130 31.13 32.33 59.34
N PHE A 131 30.16 32.46 60.26
CA PHE A 131 30.44 32.30 61.69
C PHE A 131 30.92 30.88 62.01
N CYS A 132 30.27 29.87 61.44
CA CYS A 132 30.66 28.46 61.60
C CYS A 132 32.09 28.21 61.09
N ILE A 133 32.43 28.69 59.89
CA ILE A 133 33.78 28.55 59.31
C ILE A 133 34.81 29.28 60.18
N GLN A 134 34.57 30.55 60.54
CA GLN A 134 35.49 31.32 61.37
C GLN A 134 35.75 30.65 62.72
N TYR A 135 34.69 30.17 63.37
CA TYR A 135 34.81 29.44 64.63
C TYR A 135 35.59 28.13 64.46
N ASN A 136 35.22 27.31 63.47
CA ASN A 136 35.89 26.03 63.22
C ASN A 136 37.36 26.19 62.84
N VAL A 137 37.72 27.20 62.03
CA VAL A 137 39.11 27.49 61.67
C VAL A 137 39.91 27.89 62.92
N ARG A 138 39.36 28.76 63.79
CA ARG A 138 40.02 29.13 65.06
C ARG A 138 40.19 27.92 65.97
N SER A 139 39.15 27.12 66.15
CA SER A 139 39.19 25.88 66.94
C SER A 139 40.18 24.87 66.38
N PHE A 140 40.20 24.68 65.05
CA PHE A 140 41.16 23.80 64.38
C PHE A 140 42.60 24.31 64.53
N MET A 141 42.85 25.61 64.42
CA MET A 141 44.18 26.18 64.65
C MET A 141 44.71 25.91 66.07
N ASN A 142 43.83 25.88 67.07
CA ASN A 142 44.19 25.52 68.44
C ASN A 142 44.47 24.00 68.58
N VAL A 143 43.70 23.16 67.90
CA VAL A 143 43.73 21.70 68.10
C VAL A 143 44.66 20.96 67.12
N LYS A 144 45.04 21.56 65.98
CA LYS A 144 45.85 20.91 64.93
C LYS A 144 47.21 20.40 65.43
N HIS A 145 47.78 21.04 66.44
CA HIS A 145 49.07 20.65 67.02
C HIS A 145 48.92 19.69 68.20
N TRP A 146 47.69 19.46 68.70
CA TRP A 146 47.41 18.60 69.84
C TRP A 146 47.71 17.13 69.50
N PRO A 147 48.52 16.40 70.31
CA PRO A 147 48.93 15.03 70.01
C PRO A 147 47.77 14.06 69.78
N TRP A 148 46.68 14.18 70.55
CA TRP A 148 45.48 13.33 70.40
C TRP A 148 44.76 13.54 69.06
N MET A 149 44.70 14.78 68.54
CA MET A 149 44.10 15.06 67.23
C MET A 149 44.94 14.48 66.07
N LYS A 150 46.28 14.56 66.19
CA LYS A 150 47.20 13.94 65.22
C LYS A 150 47.05 12.42 65.19
N LEU A 151 46.86 11.79 66.36
CA LEU A 151 46.58 10.36 66.44
C LEU A 151 45.24 10.01 65.77
N TYR A 152 44.18 10.77 66.05
CA TYR A 152 42.88 10.58 65.40
C TYR A 152 42.96 10.68 63.87
N PHE A 153 43.65 11.67 63.31
CA PHE A 153 43.81 11.78 61.84
C PHE A 153 44.61 10.63 61.22
N ARG A 154 45.52 9.98 61.97
CA ARG A 154 46.22 8.77 61.50
C ARG A 154 45.34 7.53 61.55
N ILE A 155 44.44 7.45 62.52
CA ILE A 155 43.54 6.29 62.72
C ILE A 155 42.29 6.38 61.83
N LYS A 156 41.75 7.59 61.61
CA LYS A 156 40.47 7.79 60.89
C LYS A 156 40.43 7.17 59.48
N PRO A 157 41.45 7.29 58.61
CA PRO A 157 41.46 6.65 57.29
C PRO A 157 41.57 5.12 57.34
N LEU A 158 42.02 4.55 58.47
CA LEU A 158 42.08 3.10 58.68
C LEU A 158 40.69 2.52 59.03
N LEU A 159 39.71 3.36 59.35
CA LEU A 159 38.31 3.00 59.58
C LEU A 159 37.56 2.94 58.24
N LYS A 160 37.91 1.95 57.40
CA LYS A 160 37.36 1.71 56.05
C LYS A 160 35.82 1.59 55.97
N SER A 161 35.11 1.42 57.08
CA SER A 161 33.68 1.10 57.08
C SER A 161 32.76 2.27 56.70
N VAL A 162 33.16 3.53 56.95
CA VAL A 162 32.24 4.67 56.83
C VAL A 162 32.14 5.21 55.40
N GLU A 163 33.24 5.20 54.64
CA GLU A 163 33.25 5.66 53.25
C GLU A 163 32.59 4.63 52.32
N THR A 164 32.87 3.35 52.56
CA THR A 164 32.25 2.23 51.83
C THR A 164 30.74 2.13 52.04
N GLU A 165 30.24 2.47 53.23
CA GLU A 165 28.80 2.49 53.50
C GLU A 165 28.06 3.62 52.74
N LYS A 166 28.68 4.81 52.63
CA LYS A 166 28.11 5.92 51.85
C LYS A 166 28.08 5.62 50.35
N GLU A 167 29.16 5.07 49.81
CA GLU A 167 29.22 4.64 48.40
C GLU A 167 28.20 3.52 48.11
N MET A 168 28.02 2.59 49.05
CA MET A 168 27.01 1.54 48.92
C MET A 168 25.59 2.09 48.96
N ALA A 169 25.32 3.12 49.77
CA ALA A 169 24.01 3.76 49.82
C ALA A 169 23.69 4.49 48.50
N THR A 170 24.63 5.25 47.94
CA THR A 170 24.45 5.94 46.65
C THR A 170 24.27 4.94 45.51
N MET A 171 25.08 3.87 45.47
CA MET A 171 24.93 2.82 44.45
C MET A 171 23.59 2.10 44.54
N LYS A 172 23.05 1.87 45.74
CA LYS A 172 21.72 1.26 45.92
C LYS A 172 20.60 2.15 45.37
N GLU A 173 20.66 3.45 45.64
CA GLU A 173 19.66 4.39 45.14
C GLU A 173 19.70 4.50 43.60
N GLU A 174 20.90 4.59 43.03
CA GLU A 174 21.08 4.61 41.57
C GLU A 174 20.63 3.29 40.92
N PHE A 175 20.91 2.16 41.55
CA PHE A 175 20.47 0.85 41.08
C PHE A 175 18.94 0.74 41.04
N GLU A 176 18.25 1.12 42.12
CA GLU A 176 16.78 1.05 42.15
C GLU A 176 16.14 2.03 41.16
N ARG A 177 16.67 3.27 41.04
CA ARG A 177 16.19 4.23 40.03
C ARG A 177 16.33 3.66 38.62
N THR A 178 17.50 3.13 38.28
CA THR A 178 17.79 2.59 36.94
C THR A 178 16.92 1.36 36.65
N LYS A 179 16.68 0.52 37.65
CA LYS A 179 15.82 -0.66 37.54
C LYS A 179 14.36 -0.28 37.29
N GLU A 180 13.83 0.73 37.98
CA GLU A 180 12.48 1.23 37.73
C GLU A 180 12.33 1.86 36.34
N GLU A 181 13.32 2.65 35.91
CA GLU A 181 13.32 3.28 34.58
C GLU A 181 13.39 2.22 33.47
N LEU A 182 14.22 1.19 33.64
CA LEU A 182 14.30 0.07 32.72
C LEU A 182 12.95 -0.65 32.59
N ALA A 183 12.31 -0.98 33.72
CA ALA A 183 10.99 -1.64 33.71
C ALA A 183 9.91 -0.80 33.01
N LYS A 184 9.86 0.51 33.28
CA LYS A 184 8.92 1.43 32.62
C LYS A 184 9.20 1.55 31.12
N SER A 185 10.48 1.54 30.72
CA SER A 185 10.90 1.59 29.32
C SER A 185 10.53 0.31 28.57
N GLU A 186 10.74 -0.86 29.17
CA GLU A 186 10.40 -2.15 28.58
C GLU A 186 8.90 -2.31 28.32
N ILE A 187 8.05 -1.86 29.26
CA ILE A 187 6.59 -1.86 29.08
C ILE A 187 6.19 -0.98 27.89
N LYS A 188 6.70 0.27 27.85
CA LYS A 188 6.43 1.20 26.73
C LYS A 188 6.93 0.65 25.40
N ARG A 189 8.11 0.01 25.37
CA ARG A 189 8.66 -0.60 24.15
C ARG A 189 7.71 -1.69 23.62
N LYS A 190 7.22 -2.57 24.49
CA LYS A 190 6.27 -3.63 24.09
C LYS A 190 4.96 -3.05 23.55
N GLU A 191 4.37 -2.06 24.24
CA GLU A 191 3.15 -1.40 23.77
C GLU A 191 3.33 -0.73 22.39
N LEU A 192 4.49 -0.14 22.13
CA LEU A 192 4.80 0.47 20.83
C LEU A 192 5.07 -0.58 19.75
N GLU A 193 5.74 -1.68 20.07
CA GLU A 193 5.95 -2.80 19.15
C GLU A 193 4.62 -3.43 18.72
N GLU A 194 3.69 -3.64 19.64
CA GLU A 194 2.35 -4.14 19.31
C GLU A 194 1.59 -3.20 18.36
N LYS A 195 1.61 -1.89 18.63
CA LYS A 195 1.02 -0.88 17.73
C LYS A 195 1.70 -0.83 16.36
N MET A 196 3.01 -1.03 16.32
CA MET A 196 3.75 -1.04 15.06
C MET A 196 3.37 -2.26 14.21
N VAL A 197 3.18 -3.43 14.83
CA VAL A 197 2.72 -4.64 14.13
C VAL A 197 1.31 -4.44 13.56
N THR A 198 0.39 -3.85 14.31
CA THR A 198 -0.97 -3.58 13.79
C THR A 198 -0.95 -2.61 12.61
N LEU A 199 -0.16 -1.54 12.68
CA LEU A 199 -0.03 -0.57 11.59
C LEU A 199 0.59 -1.17 10.33
N VAL A 200 1.61 -2.03 10.49
CA VAL A 200 2.22 -2.74 9.35
C VAL A 200 1.23 -3.72 8.71
N GLN A 201 0.39 -4.37 9.52
CA GLN A 201 -0.66 -5.24 8.98
C GLN A 201 -1.72 -4.45 8.22
N GLU A 202 -2.25 -3.36 8.80
CA GLU A 202 -3.21 -2.47 8.13
C GLU A 202 -2.65 -1.89 6.83
N GLN A 203 -1.37 -1.51 6.82
CA GLN A 203 -0.70 -1.05 5.60
C GLN A 203 -0.68 -2.13 4.51
N LYS A 204 -0.34 -3.37 4.86
CA LYS A 204 -0.33 -4.49 3.90
C LYS A 204 -1.73 -4.82 3.39
N ASP A 205 -2.73 -4.80 4.26
CA ASP A 205 -4.13 -5.07 3.90
C ASP A 205 -4.65 -3.99 2.94
N LEU A 206 -4.39 -2.71 3.23
CA LEU A 206 -4.73 -1.60 2.34
C LEU A 206 -3.98 -1.67 1.02
N GLN A 207 -2.70 -2.05 1.03
CA GLN A 207 -1.92 -2.22 -0.19
C GLN A 207 -2.48 -3.33 -1.07
N LEU A 208 -2.89 -4.46 -0.49
CA LEU A 208 -3.55 -5.54 -1.21
C LEU A 208 -4.90 -5.09 -1.77
N GLN A 209 -5.70 -4.36 -0.99
CA GLN A 209 -6.98 -3.83 -1.44
C GLN A 209 -6.80 -2.87 -2.63
N VAL A 210 -5.82 -1.97 -2.57
CA VAL A 210 -5.50 -1.06 -3.68
C VAL A 210 -5.07 -1.84 -4.92
N GLN A 211 -4.29 -2.92 -4.77
CA GLN A 211 -3.89 -3.76 -5.90
C GLN A 211 -5.11 -4.44 -6.54
N THR A 212 -6.01 -5.00 -5.74
CA THR A 212 -7.24 -5.63 -6.27
C THR A 212 -8.17 -4.64 -6.95
N GLU A 213 -8.31 -3.41 -6.41
CA GLU A 213 -9.11 -2.37 -7.06
C GLU A 213 -8.47 -1.89 -8.37
N ASN A 214 -7.14 -1.83 -8.46
CA ASN A 214 -6.44 -1.50 -9.70
C ASN A 214 -6.63 -2.60 -10.76
N GLU A 215 -6.60 -3.88 -10.38
CA GLU A 215 -6.89 -5.00 -11.30
C GLU A 215 -8.36 -4.93 -11.79
N ASN A 216 -9.31 -4.69 -10.88
CA ASN A 216 -10.72 -4.50 -11.24
C ASN A 216 -10.93 -3.29 -12.18
N LEU A 217 -10.19 -2.20 -11.95
CA LEU A 217 -10.23 -1.02 -12.80
C LEU A 217 -9.68 -1.34 -14.20
N ALA A 218 -8.55 -2.05 -14.30
CA ALA A 218 -7.98 -2.48 -15.57
C ALA A 218 -8.96 -3.38 -16.35
N ASP A 219 -9.63 -4.32 -15.68
CA ASP A 219 -10.67 -5.16 -16.29
C ASP A 219 -11.90 -4.36 -16.75
N ALA A 220 -12.25 -3.28 -16.04
CA ALA A 220 -13.33 -2.37 -16.43
C ALA A 220 -12.91 -1.50 -17.63
N GLU A 221 -11.68 -1.00 -17.64
CA GLU A 221 -11.11 -0.25 -18.76
C GLU A 221 -11.04 -1.10 -20.02
N GLU A 222 -10.59 -2.36 -19.93
CA GLU A 222 -10.56 -3.26 -21.09
C GLU A 222 -11.98 -3.51 -21.65
N ARG A 223 -12.96 -3.73 -20.77
CA ARG A 223 -14.37 -3.87 -21.19
C ARG A 223 -14.91 -2.60 -21.85
N CYS A 224 -14.57 -1.43 -21.31
CA CYS A 224 -14.93 -0.15 -21.92
C CYS A 224 -14.30 0.01 -23.31
N ASP A 225 -13.02 -0.32 -23.47
CA ASP A 225 -12.32 -0.26 -24.75
C ASP A 225 -12.91 -1.25 -25.78
N GLN A 226 -13.26 -2.46 -25.36
CA GLN A 226 -13.96 -3.42 -26.21
C GLN A 226 -15.34 -2.88 -26.66
N LEU A 227 -16.10 -2.27 -25.75
CA LEU A 227 -17.37 -1.62 -26.09
C LEU A 227 -17.19 -0.44 -27.04
N ILE A 228 -16.14 0.37 -26.88
CA ILE A 228 -15.81 1.47 -27.80
C ILE A 228 -15.50 0.93 -29.19
N LYS A 229 -14.75 -0.16 -29.32
CA LYS A 229 -14.47 -0.83 -30.60
C LYS A 229 -15.74 -1.34 -31.26
N VAL A 230 -16.61 -2.01 -30.51
CA VAL A 230 -17.91 -2.51 -31.01
C VAL A 230 -18.80 -1.34 -31.43
N LYS A 231 -18.85 -0.27 -30.64
CA LYS A 231 -19.60 0.95 -30.97
C LYS A 231 -19.14 1.51 -32.32
N PHE A 232 -17.83 1.63 -32.54
CA PHE A 232 -17.30 2.14 -33.81
C PHE A 232 -17.69 1.25 -35.00
N GLN A 233 -17.66 -0.09 -34.84
CA GLN A 233 -18.11 -1.03 -35.87
C GLN A 233 -19.61 -0.92 -36.16
N LEU A 234 -20.43 -0.73 -35.12
CA LEU A 234 -21.88 -0.54 -35.27
C LEU A 234 -22.20 0.80 -35.93
N GLU A 235 -21.50 1.88 -35.56
CA GLU A 235 -21.64 3.19 -36.21
C GLU A 235 -21.26 3.12 -37.70
N ALA A 236 -20.23 2.35 -38.05
CA ALA A 236 -19.86 2.10 -39.45
C ALA A 236 -20.96 1.31 -40.20
N ARG A 237 -21.49 0.22 -39.61
CA ARG A 237 -22.62 -0.53 -40.21
C ARG A 237 -23.88 0.30 -40.36
N ILE A 238 -24.18 1.18 -39.40
CA ILE A 238 -25.32 2.10 -39.50
C ILE A 238 -25.13 3.02 -40.70
N LYS A 239 -23.94 3.62 -40.88
CA LYS A 239 -23.65 4.45 -42.06
C LYS A 239 -23.81 3.68 -43.38
N GLU A 240 -23.25 2.46 -43.48
CA GLU A 240 -23.40 1.64 -44.68
C GLU A 240 -24.85 1.28 -44.99
N VAL A 241 -25.65 0.97 -43.97
CA VAL A 241 -27.08 0.66 -44.14
C VAL A 241 -27.87 1.91 -44.52
N MET A 242 -27.54 3.07 -43.95
CA MET A 242 -28.15 4.34 -44.34
C MET A 242 -27.85 4.70 -45.81
N GLU A 243 -26.60 4.57 -46.25
CA GLU A 243 -26.23 4.81 -47.67
C GLU A 243 -26.96 3.85 -48.62
N LYS A 244 -27.12 2.57 -48.24
CA LYS A 244 -27.92 1.61 -49.02
C LYS A 244 -29.40 1.96 -49.06
N LEU A 245 -29.95 2.41 -47.93
CA LEU A 245 -31.34 2.83 -47.84
C LEU A 245 -31.59 4.04 -48.73
N GLU A 246 -30.72 5.05 -48.68
CA GLU A 246 -30.79 6.23 -49.57
C GLU A 246 -30.73 5.82 -51.05
N GLY A 247 -29.86 4.87 -51.42
CA GLY A 247 -29.80 4.33 -52.78
C GLY A 247 -31.06 3.58 -53.21
N GLU A 248 -31.66 2.76 -52.34
CA GLU A 248 -32.93 2.07 -52.63
C GLU A 248 -34.11 3.05 -52.70
N GLU A 249 -34.11 4.12 -51.88
CA GLU A 249 -35.10 5.20 -51.96
C GLU A 249 -35.03 5.94 -53.29
N GLU A 250 -33.82 6.21 -53.81
CA GLU A 250 -33.61 6.79 -55.15
C GLU A 250 -34.13 5.85 -56.25
N ILE A 251 -33.78 4.56 -56.20
CA ILE A 251 -34.27 3.56 -57.16
C ILE A 251 -35.80 3.46 -57.11
N ASN A 252 -36.40 3.47 -55.91
CA ASN A 252 -37.84 3.40 -55.76
C ASN A 252 -38.54 4.66 -56.29
N ALA A 253 -37.95 5.84 -56.09
CA ALA A 253 -38.43 7.09 -56.70
C ALA A 253 -38.37 7.02 -58.23
N ASP A 254 -37.28 6.50 -58.80
CA ASP A 254 -37.12 6.28 -60.24
C ASP A 254 -38.13 5.26 -60.79
N LEU A 255 -38.35 4.15 -60.09
CA LEU A 255 -39.35 3.14 -60.45
C LEU A 255 -40.76 3.72 -60.37
N ALA A 256 -41.08 4.51 -59.35
CA ALA A 256 -42.37 5.19 -59.23
C ALA A 256 -42.58 6.18 -60.38
N ALA A 257 -41.54 6.94 -60.76
CA ALA A 257 -41.59 7.84 -61.90
C ALA A 257 -41.79 7.10 -63.24
N ARG A 258 -41.08 5.98 -63.46
CA ARG A 258 -41.26 5.11 -64.63
C ARG A 258 -42.65 4.47 -64.66
N LYS A 259 -43.12 3.98 -63.51
CA LYS A 259 -44.45 3.41 -63.35
C LYS A 259 -45.52 4.42 -63.77
N LYS A 260 -45.40 5.67 -63.29
CA LYS A 260 -46.32 6.74 -63.68
C LYS A 260 -46.33 6.98 -65.19
N LYS A 261 -45.15 7.04 -65.84
CA LYS A 261 -45.09 7.17 -67.31
C LYS A 261 -45.76 6.01 -68.04
N LEU A 262 -45.53 4.78 -67.60
CA LEU A 262 -46.17 3.60 -68.18
C LEU A 262 -47.68 3.57 -67.93
N GLU A 263 -48.13 4.00 -66.75
CA GLU A 263 -49.56 4.17 -66.46
C GLU A 263 -50.19 5.23 -67.38
N ASP A 264 -49.52 6.36 -67.59
CA ASP A 264 -49.95 7.41 -68.52
C ASP A 264 -50.03 6.87 -69.96
N GLU A 265 -48.98 6.19 -70.47
CA GLU A 265 -48.96 5.55 -71.79
C GLU A 265 -50.05 4.48 -71.96
N CYS A 266 -50.25 3.61 -70.96
CA CYS A 266 -51.34 2.63 -70.98
C CYS A 266 -52.72 3.29 -70.99
N SER A 267 -52.89 4.44 -70.33
CA SER A 267 -54.15 5.18 -70.34
C SER A 267 -54.43 5.83 -71.69
N GLU A 268 -53.41 6.35 -72.37
CA GLU A 268 -53.50 6.87 -73.74
C GLU A 268 -53.84 5.75 -74.73
N LEU A 269 -53.13 4.61 -74.67
CA LEU A 269 -53.42 3.46 -75.53
C LEU A 269 -54.83 2.91 -75.32
N LYS A 270 -55.33 2.87 -74.08
CA LYS A 270 -56.73 2.49 -73.81
C LYS A 270 -57.71 3.43 -74.48
N LYS A 271 -57.46 4.74 -74.40
CA LYS A 271 -58.29 5.75 -75.05
C LYS A 271 -58.26 5.60 -76.58
N ASP A 272 -57.10 5.36 -77.16
CA ASP A 272 -56.95 5.10 -78.60
C ASP A 272 -57.70 3.83 -79.03
N ILE A 273 -57.69 2.77 -78.21
CA ILE A 273 -58.48 1.55 -78.44
C ILE A 273 -59.98 1.87 -78.40
N ASP A 274 -60.45 2.58 -77.38
CA ASP A 274 -61.87 2.96 -77.25
C ASP A 274 -62.32 3.80 -78.45
N ASP A 275 -61.50 4.74 -78.91
CA ASP A 275 -61.76 5.56 -80.10
C ASP A 275 -61.78 4.72 -81.39
N LEU A 276 -60.86 3.75 -81.52
CA LEU A 276 -60.86 2.80 -82.65
C LEU A 276 -62.08 1.88 -82.63
N GLU A 277 -62.50 1.37 -81.47
CA GLU A 277 -63.72 0.57 -81.33
C GLU A 277 -64.97 1.37 -81.74
N LEU A 278 -65.04 2.64 -81.37
CA LEU A 278 -66.10 3.56 -81.83
C LEU A 278 -66.09 3.74 -83.35
N THR A 279 -64.92 3.87 -83.98
CA THR A 279 -64.82 3.96 -85.44
C THR A 279 -65.20 2.65 -86.14
N LEU A 280 -64.82 1.50 -85.58
CA LEU A 280 -65.17 0.18 -86.08
C LEU A 280 -66.69 -0.04 -86.04
N ALA A 281 -67.32 0.25 -84.90
CA ALA A 281 -68.77 0.14 -84.73
C ALA A 281 -69.55 1.06 -85.71
N LYS A 282 -68.98 2.23 -86.04
CA LYS A 282 -69.54 3.13 -87.06
C LYS A 282 -69.42 2.54 -88.47
N SER A 283 -68.26 1.95 -88.81
CA SER A 283 -68.04 1.26 -90.08
C SER A 283 -68.91 -0.01 -90.24
N GLU A 284 -69.15 -0.77 -89.16
CA GLU A 284 -70.03 -1.95 -89.20
C GLU A 284 -71.49 -1.58 -89.43
N LYS A 285 -71.96 -0.46 -88.86
CA LYS A 285 -73.29 0.10 -89.15
C LYS A 285 -73.43 0.50 -90.62
N GLU A 286 -72.38 1.05 -91.23
CA GLU A 286 -72.37 1.36 -92.66
C GLU A 286 -72.38 0.09 -93.54
N LYS A 287 -71.68 -0.98 -93.12
CA LYS A 287 -71.71 -2.29 -93.80
C LYS A 287 -73.11 -2.92 -93.78
N HIS A 288 -73.76 -3.00 -92.63
CA HIS A 288 -75.12 -3.56 -92.52
C HIS A 288 -76.18 -2.78 -93.31
N ALA A 289 -75.98 -1.47 -93.53
CA ALA A 289 -76.83 -0.69 -94.42
C ALA A 289 -76.68 -1.08 -95.90
N THR A 290 -75.52 -1.60 -96.32
CA THR A 290 -75.28 -2.08 -97.69
C THR A 290 -75.72 -3.52 -97.92
N GLU A 291 -75.64 -4.38 -96.90
CA GLU A 291 -76.01 -5.80 -96.96
C GLU A 291 -77.54 -6.00 -97.08
N ASN A 292 -78.32 -5.16 -96.38
CA ASN A 292 -79.79 -5.16 -96.47
C ASN A 292 -80.34 -4.67 -97.83
N LYS A 293 -79.51 -4.13 -98.72
CA LYS A 293 -79.89 -3.75 -100.09
C LYS A 293 -79.78 -4.90 -101.09
N VAL A 294 -79.08 -6.00 -100.74
CA VAL A 294 -78.83 -7.17 -101.62
C VAL A 294 -79.78 -8.33 -101.33
N VAL A 295 -80.19 -8.52 -100.07
CA VAL A 295 -81.02 -9.66 -99.62
C VAL A 295 -82.49 -9.60 -100.11
N LYS A 296 -82.96 -8.46 -100.65
CA LYS A 296 -84.34 -8.30 -101.13
C LYS A 296 -84.56 -8.66 -102.61
N ASN A 297 -83.50 -8.97 -103.38
CA ASN A 297 -83.57 -9.19 -104.83
C ASN A 297 -83.34 -10.64 -105.29
N LEU A 298 -83.16 -11.62 -104.39
CA LEU A 298 -82.81 -13.01 -104.76
C LEU A 298 -83.63 -14.09 -104.01
N THR A 299 -84.90 -13.83 -103.75
CA THR A 299 -85.78 -14.77 -103.01
C THR A 299 -87.17 -14.93 -103.65
N GLU A 300 -87.27 -14.83 -104.99
CA GLU A 300 -88.52 -15.02 -105.76
C GLU A 300 -88.44 -16.07 -106.91
N GLU A 301 -87.37 -16.86 -107.04
CA GLU A 301 -87.22 -17.84 -108.16
C GLU A 301 -87.17 -19.33 -107.75
N MET A 302 -87.59 -19.71 -106.53
CA MET A 302 -87.54 -21.12 -106.06
C MET A 302 -88.91 -21.71 -105.70
N THR A 303 -89.96 -21.38 -106.47
CA THR A 303 -91.33 -21.92 -106.32
C THR A 303 -91.90 -22.44 -107.64
N GLY A 304 -91.26 -23.43 -108.26
CA GLY A 304 -91.68 -23.89 -109.61
C GLY A 304 -91.42 -25.35 -110.00
N LEU A 305 -91.05 -26.25 -109.08
CA LEU A 305 -90.92 -27.69 -109.38
C LEU A 305 -91.27 -28.52 -108.12
N ASP A 306 -92.56 -28.75 -107.86
CA ASP A 306 -93.34 -29.93 -108.33
C ASP A 306 -93.31 -31.08 -107.30
N GLU A 307 -94.27 -31.26 -106.39
CA GLU A 307 -95.72 -31.51 -106.56
C GLU A 307 -96.13 -32.81 -107.30
N THR A 308 -95.19 -33.68 -107.71
CA THR A 308 -95.52 -34.92 -108.43
C THR A 308 -95.11 -36.21 -107.72
N THR A 309 -95.47 -36.40 -106.44
CA THR A 309 -95.24 -37.70 -105.76
C THR A 309 -96.38 -38.16 -104.83
N VAL A 310 -97.55 -37.52 -104.89
CA VAL A 310 -98.67 -37.82 -103.95
C VAL A 310 -99.82 -38.63 -104.59
N LYS A 311 -99.80 -38.96 -105.89
CA LYS A 311 -101.01 -39.48 -106.57
C LYS A 311 -100.96 -40.91 -107.16
N LEU A 312 -100.16 -41.82 -106.62
CA LEU A 312 -100.20 -43.25 -107.04
C LEU A 312 -100.20 -44.24 -105.86
N VAL A 313 -100.92 -43.91 -104.79
CA VAL A 313 -101.09 -44.77 -103.60
C VAL A 313 -102.38 -45.59 -103.58
N LYS A 314 -103.39 -45.36 -104.44
CA LYS A 314 -104.69 -46.02 -104.18
C LYS A 314 -105.52 -46.43 -105.39
N GLU A 315 -105.02 -47.31 -106.26
CA GLU A 315 -105.96 -48.11 -107.09
C GLU A 315 -105.49 -49.40 -107.78
N LYS A 316 -104.56 -50.19 -107.22
CA LYS A 316 -104.42 -51.60 -107.70
C LYS A 316 -104.09 -52.61 -106.61
N LYS A 317 -104.88 -52.54 -105.53
CA LYS A 317 -104.92 -53.51 -104.42
C LYS A 317 -106.13 -54.45 -104.54
N ALA A 318 -106.29 -55.09 -105.68
CA ALA A 318 -107.18 -56.24 -105.79
C ALA A 318 -106.75 -57.12 -106.97
N LEU A 319 -106.42 -58.38 -106.66
CA LEU A 319 -106.11 -59.48 -107.58
C LEU A 319 -104.76 -59.47 -108.29
N GLN A 320 -103.69 -59.72 -107.53
CA GLN A 320 -102.92 -60.96 -107.74
C GLN A 320 -102.15 -61.38 -106.47
N GLU A 321 -102.95 -61.60 -105.41
CA GLU A 321 -102.64 -62.15 -104.09
C GLU A 321 -102.21 -63.64 -104.09
N ALA A 322 -101.32 -64.09 -104.98
CA ALA A 322 -100.91 -65.51 -104.93
C ALA A 322 -99.41 -65.78 -105.10
N HIS A 323 -98.57 -64.77 -105.32
CA HIS A 323 -97.14 -65.03 -105.60
C HIS A 323 -96.15 -64.33 -104.66
N GLN A 324 -96.50 -63.21 -104.02
CA GLN A 324 -95.53 -62.43 -103.23
C GLN A 324 -95.54 -62.74 -101.73
N GLN A 325 -96.39 -63.66 -101.25
CA GLN A 325 -96.37 -64.14 -99.86
C GLN A 325 -95.08 -64.96 -99.55
N ALA A 326 -94.34 -65.40 -100.58
CA ALA A 326 -93.08 -66.14 -100.43
C ALA A 326 -91.82 -65.27 -100.53
N LEU A 327 -91.95 -63.98 -100.87
CA LEU A 327 -90.83 -63.05 -100.99
C LEU A 327 -90.72 -62.08 -99.79
N ASP A 328 -91.81 -61.89 -99.04
CA ASP A 328 -91.80 -61.08 -97.80
C ASP A 328 -91.12 -61.78 -96.61
N ASP A 329 -91.05 -63.11 -96.58
CA ASP A 329 -90.36 -63.83 -95.49
C ASP A 329 -88.83 -63.76 -95.59
N LEU A 330 -88.26 -63.48 -96.77
CA LEU A 330 -86.80 -63.35 -96.96
C LEU A 330 -86.28 -61.94 -96.59
N GLN A 331 -87.11 -60.90 -96.78
CA GLN A 331 -86.77 -59.51 -96.45
C GLN A 331 -86.80 -59.24 -94.92
N ILE A 332 -87.63 -59.97 -94.16
CA ILE A 332 -87.71 -59.87 -92.70
C ILE A 332 -86.43 -60.41 -92.02
N GLU A 333 -85.75 -61.40 -92.62
CA GLU A 333 -84.48 -61.91 -92.10
C GLU A 333 -83.28 -61.00 -92.45
N GLU A 334 -83.32 -60.29 -93.58
CA GLU A 334 -82.30 -59.28 -93.93
C GLU A 334 -82.37 -58.01 -93.05
N ASP A 335 -83.57 -57.57 -92.67
CA ASP A 335 -83.74 -56.41 -91.79
C ASP A 335 -83.41 -56.71 -90.30
N LYS A 336 -83.52 -57.97 -89.87
CA LYS A 336 -83.05 -58.43 -88.53
C LYS A 336 -81.53 -58.42 -88.39
N VAL A 337 -80.79 -58.81 -89.44
CA VAL A 337 -79.32 -58.78 -89.44
C VAL A 337 -78.80 -57.33 -89.39
N ASN A 338 -79.48 -56.39 -90.05
CA ASN A 338 -79.09 -54.98 -90.04
C ASN A 338 -79.41 -54.25 -88.72
N THR A 339 -80.46 -54.64 -88.00
CA THR A 339 -80.75 -54.12 -86.64
C THR A 339 -79.81 -54.73 -85.59
N LEU A 340 -79.46 -56.02 -85.70
CA LEU A 340 -78.49 -56.68 -84.82
C LEU A 340 -77.06 -56.17 -85.03
N THR A 341 -76.66 -55.82 -86.26
CA THR A 341 -75.31 -55.25 -86.54
C THR A 341 -75.16 -53.84 -85.94
N LYS A 342 -76.21 -53.01 -85.96
CA LYS A 342 -76.22 -51.69 -85.29
C LYS A 342 -76.27 -51.78 -83.77
N ALA A 343 -76.93 -52.79 -83.21
CA ALA A 343 -76.93 -53.07 -81.78
C ALA A 343 -75.56 -53.59 -81.30
N ARG A 344 -74.88 -54.42 -82.10
CA ARG A 344 -73.53 -54.91 -81.82
C ARG A 344 -72.49 -53.78 -81.75
N ILE A 345 -72.51 -52.84 -82.70
CA ILE A 345 -71.58 -51.69 -82.69
C ILE A 345 -71.81 -50.79 -81.47
N LYS A 346 -73.07 -50.58 -81.05
CA LYS A 346 -73.39 -49.81 -79.82
C LYS A 346 -72.96 -50.54 -78.55
N LEU A 347 -73.08 -51.86 -78.50
CA LEU A 347 -72.61 -52.66 -77.36
C LEU A 347 -71.08 -52.75 -77.31
N GLU A 348 -70.39 -52.87 -78.45
CA GLU A 348 -68.92 -52.80 -78.53
C GLU A 348 -68.40 -51.41 -78.09
N GLN A 349 -69.09 -50.32 -78.44
CA GLN A 349 -68.75 -48.97 -77.97
C GLN A 349 -68.99 -48.77 -76.47
N GLN A 350 -70.06 -49.37 -75.91
CA GLN A 350 -70.31 -49.33 -74.47
C GLN A 350 -69.31 -50.18 -73.67
N VAL A 351 -68.91 -51.34 -74.20
CA VAL A 351 -67.87 -52.17 -73.61
C VAL A 351 -66.52 -51.44 -73.62
N ASN A 352 -66.10 -50.87 -74.75
CA ASN A 352 -64.86 -50.09 -74.83
C ASN A 352 -64.86 -48.86 -73.91
N HIS A 353 -66.03 -48.21 -73.73
CA HIS A 353 -66.15 -47.08 -72.81
C HIS A 353 -66.04 -47.52 -71.34
N VAL A 354 -66.66 -48.64 -70.96
CA VAL A 354 -66.59 -49.20 -69.61
C VAL A 354 -65.20 -49.76 -69.30
N GLU A 355 -64.55 -50.42 -70.27
CA GLU A 355 -63.17 -50.89 -70.13
C GLU A 355 -62.18 -49.72 -69.99
N GLY A 356 -62.35 -48.64 -70.76
CA GLY A 356 -61.56 -47.43 -70.61
C GLY A 356 -61.77 -46.72 -69.26
N SER A 357 -63.02 -46.67 -68.78
CA SER A 357 -63.32 -46.09 -67.46
C SER A 357 -62.76 -46.93 -66.32
N LEU A 358 -62.82 -48.27 -66.42
CA LEU A 358 -62.25 -49.19 -65.42
C LEU A 358 -60.72 -49.10 -65.35
N GLU A 359 -60.04 -48.96 -66.49
CA GLU A 359 -58.58 -48.83 -66.54
C GLU A 359 -58.13 -47.47 -65.97
N GLN A 360 -58.90 -46.40 -66.21
CA GLN A 360 -58.65 -45.09 -65.64
C GLN A 360 -58.89 -45.05 -64.12
N GLU A 361 -59.93 -45.73 -63.63
CA GLU A 361 -60.25 -45.85 -62.21
C GLU A 361 -59.22 -46.71 -61.45
N ARG A 362 -58.69 -47.77 -62.08
CA ARG A 362 -57.55 -48.53 -61.54
C ARG A 362 -56.28 -47.68 -61.39
N LYS A 363 -55.99 -46.83 -62.37
CA LYS A 363 -54.82 -45.95 -62.33
C LYS A 363 -54.94 -44.91 -61.22
N VAL A 364 -56.11 -44.28 -61.07
CA VAL A 364 -56.41 -43.34 -59.98
C VAL A 364 -56.35 -44.03 -58.60
N CYS A 365 -56.81 -45.27 -58.50
CA CYS A 365 -56.73 -46.04 -57.25
C CYS A 365 -55.28 -46.34 -56.85
N MET A 366 -54.42 -46.74 -57.80
CA MET A 366 -52.99 -46.95 -57.53
C MET A 366 -52.28 -45.65 -57.12
N ASP A 367 -52.58 -44.53 -57.77
CA ASP A 367 -52.02 -43.22 -57.42
C ASP A 367 -52.47 -42.77 -56.02
N LEU A 368 -53.73 -43.03 -55.65
CA LEU A 368 -54.26 -42.77 -54.30
C LEU A 368 -53.64 -43.65 -53.23
N GLU A 369 -53.39 -44.94 -53.49
CA GLU A 369 -52.69 -45.81 -52.56
C GLU A 369 -51.23 -45.39 -52.35
N GLN A 370 -50.57 -44.94 -53.42
CA GLN A 370 -49.20 -44.43 -53.33
C GLN A 370 -49.14 -43.10 -52.54
N ALA A 371 -50.10 -42.20 -52.76
CA ALA A 371 -50.22 -40.96 -51.98
C ALA A 371 -50.54 -41.25 -50.50
N LYS A 372 -51.45 -42.20 -50.23
CA LYS A 372 -51.78 -42.62 -48.86
C LYS A 372 -50.56 -43.16 -48.11
N ARG A 373 -49.75 -44.03 -48.74
CA ARG A 373 -48.51 -44.54 -48.11
C ARG A 373 -47.49 -43.44 -47.83
N LYS A 374 -47.38 -42.43 -48.71
CA LYS A 374 -46.51 -41.26 -48.47
C LYS A 374 -47.01 -40.45 -47.26
N PHE A 375 -48.28 -40.10 -47.23
CA PHE A 375 -48.85 -39.35 -46.10
C PHE A 375 -48.81 -40.12 -44.78
N GLU A 376 -48.98 -41.44 -44.80
CA GLU A 376 -48.81 -42.28 -43.59
C GLU A 376 -47.35 -42.28 -43.10
N GLY A 377 -46.37 -42.27 -44.01
CA GLY A 377 -44.96 -42.10 -43.69
C GLY A 377 -44.65 -40.72 -43.09
N ASP A 378 -45.14 -39.66 -43.74
CA ASP A 378 -44.96 -38.28 -43.27
C ASP A 378 -45.62 -38.04 -41.91
N LEU A 379 -46.80 -38.62 -41.68
CA LEU A 379 -47.50 -38.57 -40.40
C LEU A 379 -46.70 -39.28 -39.29
N LYS A 380 -46.03 -40.39 -39.62
CA LYS A 380 -45.20 -41.13 -38.66
C LYS A 380 -43.93 -40.34 -38.29
N LEU A 381 -43.27 -39.75 -39.29
CA LEU A 381 -42.11 -38.89 -39.06
C LEU A 381 -42.48 -37.63 -38.25
N ALA A 382 -43.64 -37.03 -38.54
CA ALA A 382 -44.14 -35.89 -37.78
C ALA A 382 -44.43 -36.27 -36.31
N ARG A 383 -44.97 -37.47 -36.05
CA ARG A 383 -45.19 -37.98 -34.69
C ARG A 383 -43.88 -38.23 -33.94
N GLU A 384 -42.87 -38.79 -34.60
CA GLU A 384 -41.54 -39.00 -34.01
C GLU A 384 -40.88 -37.64 -33.69
N THR A 385 -40.98 -36.67 -34.61
CA THR A 385 -40.45 -35.31 -34.39
C THR A 385 -41.14 -34.59 -33.23
N ILE A 386 -42.46 -34.76 -33.06
CA ILE A 386 -43.21 -34.20 -31.93
C ILE A 386 -42.76 -34.84 -30.61
N ALA A 387 -42.56 -36.16 -30.58
CA ALA A 387 -42.10 -36.86 -29.39
C ALA A 387 -40.68 -36.41 -28.97
N ASP A 388 -39.78 -36.21 -29.93
CA ASP A 388 -38.43 -35.67 -29.67
C ASP A 388 -38.50 -34.24 -29.12
N LEU A 389 -39.33 -33.37 -29.70
CA LEU A 389 -39.54 -32.00 -29.21
C LEU A 389 -40.18 -31.95 -27.82
N GLU A 390 -41.06 -32.90 -27.49
CA GLU A 390 -41.64 -33.01 -26.14
C GLU A 390 -40.58 -33.43 -25.10
N ASN A 391 -39.68 -34.33 -25.47
CA ASN A 391 -38.53 -34.70 -24.62
C ASN A 391 -37.55 -33.54 -24.43
N ASP A 392 -37.22 -32.83 -25.51
CA ASP A 392 -36.34 -31.66 -25.44
C ASP A 392 -36.96 -30.56 -24.57
N LYS A 393 -38.27 -30.34 -24.67
CA LYS A 393 -39.01 -29.42 -23.80
C LYS A 393 -38.91 -29.83 -22.33
N GLN A 394 -39.14 -31.10 -21.99
CA GLN A 394 -39.03 -31.58 -20.61
C GLN A 394 -37.62 -31.37 -20.05
N HIS A 395 -36.59 -31.66 -20.85
CA HIS A 395 -35.20 -31.47 -20.45
C HIS A 395 -34.82 -29.99 -20.29
N LEU A 396 -35.37 -29.10 -21.14
CA LEU A 396 -35.22 -27.66 -21.00
C LEU A 396 -35.94 -27.13 -19.76
N ASP A 397 -37.16 -27.59 -19.47
CA ASP A 397 -37.91 -27.21 -18.26
C ASP A 397 -37.18 -27.63 -16.97
N GLU A 398 -36.56 -28.81 -16.95
CA GLU A 398 -35.73 -29.26 -15.81
C GLU A 398 -34.46 -28.41 -15.65
N LYS A 399 -33.79 -28.05 -16.75
CA LYS A 399 -32.64 -27.14 -16.71
C LYS A 399 -33.05 -25.76 -16.21
N LEU A 400 -34.21 -25.27 -16.63
CA LEU A 400 -34.74 -23.98 -16.25
C LEU A 400 -35.08 -23.97 -14.75
N ARG A 401 -35.72 -25.03 -14.23
CA ARG A 401 -35.93 -25.21 -12.78
C ARG A 401 -34.64 -25.24 -11.96
N LYS A 402 -33.59 -25.91 -12.46
CA LYS A 402 -32.27 -25.89 -11.79
C LYS A 402 -31.67 -24.49 -11.79
N LYS A 403 -31.78 -23.77 -12.91
CA LYS A 403 -31.31 -22.38 -13.01
C LYS A 403 -32.10 -21.43 -12.12
N ASP A 404 -33.41 -21.60 -11.98
CA ASP A 404 -34.24 -20.84 -11.06
C ASP A 404 -33.86 -21.11 -9.60
N PHE A 405 -33.53 -22.36 -9.25
CA PHE A 405 -33.06 -22.69 -7.91
C PHE A 405 -31.69 -22.07 -7.61
N GLU A 406 -30.74 -22.16 -8.55
CA GLU A 406 -29.43 -21.49 -8.46
C GLU A 406 -29.57 -19.97 -8.37
N PHE A 407 -30.47 -19.38 -9.16
CA PHE A 407 -30.75 -17.95 -9.14
C PHE A 407 -31.29 -17.51 -7.78
N ASN A 408 -32.28 -18.22 -7.22
CA ASN A 408 -32.80 -17.93 -5.88
C ASN A 408 -31.74 -18.09 -4.79
N GLN A 409 -30.85 -19.08 -4.91
CA GLN A 409 -29.75 -19.25 -3.96
C GLN A 409 -28.75 -18.09 -4.05
N MET A 410 -28.44 -17.61 -5.26
CA MET A 410 -27.57 -16.44 -5.45
C MET A 410 -28.24 -15.15 -4.99
N GLN A 411 -29.55 -15.00 -5.21
CA GLN A 411 -30.36 -13.88 -4.71
C GLN A 411 -30.27 -13.79 -3.18
N ASN A 412 -30.47 -14.91 -2.47
CA ASN A 412 -30.36 -14.97 -1.01
C ASN A 412 -28.94 -14.61 -0.52
N LYS A 413 -27.90 -15.09 -1.21
CA LYS A 413 -26.51 -14.72 -0.89
C LYS A 413 -26.26 -13.22 -1.10
N ILE A 414 -26.83 -12.63 -2.15
CA ILE A 414 -26.73 -11.18 -2.40
C ILE A 414 -27.43 -10.41 -1.26
N GLU A 415 -28.62 -10.83 -0.83
CA GLU A 415 -29.32 -10.20 0.30
C GLU A 415 -28.54 -10.31 1.61
N GLU A 416 -27.93 -11.46 1.90
CA GLU A 416 -27.04 -11.64 3.06
C GLU A 416 -25.81 -10.74 3.00
N GLN A 417 -25.16 -10.63 1.84
CA GLN A 417 -24.01 -9.74 1.62
C GLN A 417 -24.40 -8.26 1.66
N GLN A 418 -25.61 -7.91 1.22
CA GLN A 418 -26.11 -6.55 1.31
C GLN A 418 -26.41 -6.18 2.77
N ASN A 419 -26.97 -7.11 3.55
CA ASN A 419 -27.19 -6.92 4.99
C ASN A 419 -25.87 -6.83 5.77
N SER A 420 -24.88 -7.66 5.45
CA SER A 420 -23.55 -7.56 6.05
C SER A 420 -22.85 -6.24 5.67
N GLY A 421 -23.00 -5.80 4.42
CA GLY A 421 -22.55 -4.51 3.93
C GLY A 421 -23.16 -3.33 4.70
N ILE A 422 -24.47 -3.34 4.95
CA ILE A 422 -25.16 -2.31 5.76
C ILE A 422 -24.64 -2.30 7.20
N GLN A 423 -24.40 -3.47 7.81
CA GLN A 423 -23.83 -3.56 9.16
C GLN A 423 -22.39 -3.03 9.21
N LEU A 424 -21.55 -3.38 8.24
CA LEU A 424 -20.19 -2.88 8.12
C LEU A 424 -20.18 -1.37 7.90
N GLN A 425 -21.08 -0.84 7.07
CA GLN A 425 -21.20 0.59 6.82
C GLN A 425 -21.64 1.38 8.07
N LYS A 426 -22.48 0.79 8.94
CA LYS A 426 -22.77 1.36 10.27
C LYS A 426 -21.53 1.37 11.17
N LYS A 427 -20.77 0.28 11.22
CA LYS A 427 -19.50 0.21 11.96
C LYS A 427 -18.47 1.22 11.45
N ILE A 428 -18.36 1.39 10.13
CA ILE A 428 -17.50 2.41 9.52
C ILE A 428 -17.92 3.81 9.96
N ARG A 429 -19.22 4.12 9.97
CA ARG A 429 -19.71 5.43 10.45
C ARG A 429 -19.42 5.65 11.95
N GLU A 430 -19.56 4.62 12.79
CA GLU A 430 -19.17 4.71 14.22
C GLU A 430 -17.67 4.93 14.39
N LEU A 431 -16.84 4.21 13.64
CA LEU A 431 -15.39 4.37 13.68
C LEU A 431 -14.95 5.74 13.12
N GLN A 432 -15.59 6.24 12.07
CA GLN A 432 -15.37 7.59 11.55
C GLN A 432 -15.78 8.67 12.57
N ALA A 433 -16.89 8.48 13.29
CA ALA A 433 -17.30 9.39 14.37
C ALA A 433 -16.31 9.35 15.55
N ARG A 434 -15.73 8.18 15.85
CA ARG A 434 -14.69 8.03 16.87
C ARG A 434 -13.37 8.65 16.42
N ALA A 435 -12.98 8.47 15.17
CA ALA A 435 -11.79 9.10 14.58
C ALA A 435 -11.93 10.63 14.55
N ALA A 436 -13.11 11.16 14.23
CA ALA A 436 -13.38 12.60 14.31
C ALA A 436 -13.22 13.13 15.75
N ARG A 437 -13.70 12.41 16.76
CA ARG A 437 -13.45 12.76 18.18
C ARG A 437 -11.98 12.70 18.57
N VAL A 438 -11.23 11.72 18.06
CA VAL A 438 -9.79 11.62 18.32
C VAL A 438 -9.06 12.77 17.64
N ALA A 439 -9.39 13.12 16.40
CA ALA A 439 -8.84 14.27 15.70
C ALA A 439 -9.16 15.59 16.41
N GLU A 440 -10.37 15.76 16.95
CA GLU A 440 -10.74 16.91 17.79
C GLU A 440 -9.87 16.98 19.06
N LEU A 441 -9.66 15.86 19.75
CA LEU A 441 -8.80 15.79 20.94
C LEU A 441 -7.32 16.02 20.62
N GLU A 442 -6.85 15.56 19.46
CA GLU A 442 -5.49 15.79 18.97
C GLU A 442 -5.28 17.26 18.60
N ASP A 443 -6.26 17.90 17.97
CA ASP A 443 -6.22 19.34 17.63
C ASP A 443 -6.30 20.21 18.90
N GLU A 444 -7.09 19.81 19.91
CA GLU A 444 -7.08 20.42 21.25
C GLU A 444 -5.71 20.29 21.92
N THR A 445 -5.08 19.11 21.85
CA THR A 445 -3.75 18.87 22.43
C THR A 445 -2.65 19.65 21.70
N MET A 446 -2.74 19.75 20.37
CA MET A 446 -1.85 20.55 19.53
C MET A 446 -2.00 22.05 19.81
N SER A 447 -3.25 22.52 19.95
CA SER A 447 -3.57 23.90 20.36
C SER A 447 -3.02 24.22 21.75
N GLU A 448 -3.19 23.31 22.71
CA GLU A 448 -2.63 23.44 24.07
C GLU A 448 -1.10 23.52 24.06
N LYS A 449 -0.43 22.65 23.29
CA LYS A 449 1.03 22.70 23.10
C LYS A 449 1.48 24.01 22.44
N ALA A 450 0.78 24.48 21.42
CA ALA A 450 1.09 25.74 20.75
C ALA A 450 0.89 26.95 21.69
N MET A 451 -0.13 26.90 22.56
CA MET A 451 -0.37 27.92 23.59
C MET A 451 0.70 27.88 24.68
N ARG A 452 1.16 26.70 25.08
CA ARG A 452 2.27 26.54 26.03
C ARG A 452 3.58 27.10 25.50
N VAL A 453 3.94 26.81 24.25
CA VAL A 453 5.14 27.37 23.59
C VAL A 453 5.04 28.90 23.47
N LYS A 454 3.85 29.44 23.16
CA LYS A 454 3.64 30.90 23.15
C LYS A 454 3.75 31.50 24.55
N ALA A 455 3.23 30.84 25.57
CA ALA A 455 3.35 31.29 26.96
C ALA A 455 4.81 31.25 27.45
N GLU A 456 5.56 30.22 27.09
CA GLU A 456 7.00 30.12 27.39
C GLU A 456 7.80 31.24 26.70
N LYS A 457 7.55 31.50 25.41
CA LYS A 457 8.15 32.65 24.70
C LYS A 457 7.80 33.98 25.34
N HIS A 458 6.56 34.16 25.79
CA HIS A 458 6.14 35.39 26.44
C HIS A 458 6.75 35.54 27.84
N CYS A 459 6.97 34.45 28.57
CA CYS A 459 7.75 34.45 29.81
C CYS A 459 9.21 34.86 29.56
N ASP A 460 9.83 34.38 28.47
CA ASP A 460 11.20 34.74 28.09
C ASP A 460 11.31 36.22 27.65
N GLU A 461 10.33 36.73 26.89
CA GLU A 461 10.24 38.14 26.53
C GLU A 461 10.06 39.03 27.78
N LEU A 462 9.17 38.66 28.69
CA LEU A 462 8.97 39.37 29.95
C LEU A 462 10.20 39.30 30.87
N ALA A 463 10.96 38.19 30.86
CA ALA A 463 12.23 38.07 31.57
C ALA A 463 13.30 39.01 30.99
N ASN A 464 13.36 39.13 29.66
CA ASN A 464 14.25 40.07 28.99
C ASN A 464 13.87 41.54 29.23
N GLU A 465 12.58 41.87 29.27
CA GLU A 465 12.11 43.22 29.61
C GLU A 465 12.35 43.58 31.09
N LEU A 466 12.21 42.61 31.99
CA LEU A 466 12.60 42.71 33.40
C LEU A 466 14.10 42.98 33.58
N GLY A 467 14.93 42.37 32.73
CA GLY A 467 16.37 42.64 32.64
C GLY A 467 16.63 44.10 32.25
N LYS A 468 16.03 44.58 31.16
CA LYS A 468 16.20 45.95 30.65
C LYS A 468 15.69 47.02 31.62
N ILE A 469 14.62 46.76 32.36
CA ILE A 469 14.10 47.67 33.39
C ILE A 469 14.97 47.65 34.66
N SER A 470 15.59 46.52 34.99
CA SER A 470 16.56 46.44 36.10
C SER A 470 17.87 47.17 35.77
N GLU A 471 18.30 47.11 34.51
CA GLU A 471 19.47 47.83 33.99
C GLU A 471 19.26 49.35 34.04
N ARG A 472 18.07 49.85 33.63
CA ARG A 472 17.68 51.25 33.76
C ARG A 472 17.52 51.75 35.20
N LEU A 473 17.24 50.86 36.15
CA LEU A 473 17.10 51.21 37.58
C LEU A 473 18.47 51.25 38.28
N GLU A 474 19.44 50.44 37.85
CA GLU A 474 20.84 50.51 38.31
C GLU A 474 21.56 51.76 37.80
N GLU A 475 21.28 52.22 36.57
CA GLU A 475 21.89 53.42 35.98
C GLU A 475 21.51 54.73 36.69
N ALA A 476 20.33 54.83 37.33
CA ALA A 476 19.87 56.05 37.98
C ALA A 476 20.31 56.18 39.46
N GLY A 477 20.70 55.09 40.13
CA GLY A 477 20.98 55.06 41.57
C GLY A 477 22.47 55.04 41.96
N GLY A 478 23.38 54.75 41.03
CA GLY A 478 24.81 54.50 41.30
C GLY A 478 25.78 55.57 40.80
N ALA A 479 25.31 56.78 40.48
CA ALA A 479 26.00 57.65 39.53
C ALA A 479 27.23 58.45 40.01
N THR A 480 27.72 58.43 41.26
CA THR A 480 28.85 59.35 41.59
C THR A 480 29.98 58.94 42.53
N THR A 481 29.93 57.86 43.32
CA THR A 481 31.06 57.57 44.24
C THR A 481 31.45 56.11 44.42
N THR A 482 30.57 55.15 44.21
CA THR A 482 30.89 53.71 44.38
C THR A 482 31.33 53.01 43.09
N GLN A 483 31.00 53.55 41.92
CA GLN A 483 31.31 52.94 40.61
C GLN A 483 32.81 52.97 40.26
N THR A 484 33.52 54.02 40.65
CA THR A 484 34.96 54.19 40.36
C THR A 484 35.86 53.24 41.16
N GLU A 485 35.46 52.85 42.38
CA GLU A 485 36.18 51.86 43.19
C GLU A 485 35.84 50.42 42.82
N LEU A 486 34.58 50.14 42.44
CA LEU A 486 34.14 48.81 42.01
C LEU A 486 34.67 48.44 40.62
N ASN A 487 34.79 49.39 39.70
CA ASN A 487 35.42 49.14 38.39
C ASN A 487 36.92 48.88 38.51
N LYS A 488 37.66 49.55 39.41
CA LYS A 488 39.08 49.22 39.67
C LYS A 488 39.26 47.82 40.27
N LYS A 489 38.35 47.38 41.14
CA LYS A 489 38.38 46.02 41.70
C LYS A 489 37.97 44.96 40.67
N ARG A 490 36.93 45.20 39.88
CA ARG A 490 36.52 44.29 38.80
C ARG A 490 37.58 44.17 37.72
N GLU A 491 38.21 45.25 37.30
CA GLU A 491 39.30 45.21 36.31
C GLU A 491 40.53 44.43 36.84
N ALA A 492 40.88 44.63 38.12
CA ALA A 492 41.96 43.89 38.77
C ALA A 492 41.64 42.39 38.97
N GLU A 493 40.40 42.06 39.33
CA GLU A 493 39.93 40.67 39.44
C GLU A 493 39.82 40.00 38.07
N PHE A 494 39.40 40.73 37.02
CA PHE A 494 39.31 40.19 35.67
C PHE A 494 40.70 39.94 35.07
N GLN A 495 41.66 40.84 35.29
CA GLN A 495 43.05 40.62 34.90
C GLN A 495 43.70 39.48 35.69
N LYS A 496 43.36 39.33 36.99
CA LYS A 496 43.82 38.22 37.81
C LYS A 496 43.24 36.89 37.31
N MET A 497 41.93 36.82 37.07
CA MET A 497 41.27 35.62 36.54
C MET A 497 41.79 35.26 35.14
N ARG A 498 42.11 36.23 34.29
CA ARG A 498 42.78 35.98 33.01
C ARG A 498 44.18 35.40 33.18
N ARG A 499 44.99 35.96 34.09
CA ARG A 499 46.33 35.41 34.39
C ARG A 499 46.24 34.01 35.00
N ASP A 500 45.33 33.80 35.94
CA ASP A 500 45.11 32.49 36.59
C ASP A 500 44.63 31.45 35.55
N LEU A 501 43.80 31.86 34.59
CA LEU A 501 43.35 31.00 33.48
C LEU A 501 44.48 30.72 32.49
N GLU A 502 45.27 31.72 32.12
CA GLU A 502 46.45 31.57 31.25
C GLU A 502 47.50 30.68 31.92
N GLU A 503 47.77 30.85 33.21
CA GLU A 503 48.70 30.04 34.00
C GLU A 503 48.19 28.61 34.19
N ALA A 504 46.90 28.40 34.46
CA ALA A 504 46.30 27.07 34.49
C ALA A 504 46.35 26.39 33.11
N THR A 505 46.13 27.14 32.03
CA THR A 505 46.24 26.63 30.66
C THR A 505 47.68 26.25 30.32
N LEU A 506 48.66 27.10 30.67
CA LEU A 506 50.08 26.83 30.51
C LEU A 506 50.53 25.61 31.33
N GLN A 507 49.98 25.45 32.53
CA GLN A 507 50.27 24.31 33.39
C GLN A 507 49.59 23.03 32.87
N HIS A 508 48.39 23.12 32.31
CA HIS A 508 47.74 22.01 31.60
C HIS A 508 48.49 21.62 30.33
N GLU A 509 48.97 22.57 29.54
CA GLU A 509 49.79 22.32 28.36
C GLU A 509 51.16 21.74 28.73
N ALA A 510 51.81 22.25 29.78
CA ALA A 510 53.07 21.72 30.29
C ALA A 510 52.92 20.29 30.85
N THR A 511 51.84 20.01 31.58
CA THR A 511 51.56 18.65 32.08
C THR A 511 51.18 17.70 30.96
N ALA A 512 50.40 18.14 29.97
CA ALA A 512 50.10 17.35 28.77
C ALA A 512 51.36 17.09 27.93
N ALA A 513 52.24 18.08 27.76
CA ALA A 513 53.52 17.91 27.07
C ALA A 513 54.46 16.96 27.84
N ALA A 514 54.54 17.08 29.16
CA ALA A 514 55.32 16.17 30.01
C ALA A 514 54.79 14.74 29.95
N LEU A 515 53.47 14.54 29.94
CA LEU A 515 52.85 13.21 29.77
C LEU A 515 53.10 12.64 28.38
N ARG A 516 52.97 13.44 27.32
CA ARG A 516 53.31 13.02 25.94
C ARG A 516 54.78 12.62 25.83
N LYS A 517 55.68 13.40 26.42
CA LYS A 517 57.10 13.07 26.47
C LYS A 517 57.34 11.78 27.25
N LYS A 518 56.75 11.61 28.43
CA LYS A 518 56.87 10.39 29.22
C LYS A 518 56.34 9.15 28.49
N HIS A 519 55.23 9.28 27.77
CA HIS A 519 54.71 8.21 26.92
C HIS A 519 55.65 7.90 25.76
N ALA A 520 56.24 8.91 25.11
CA ALA A 520 57.22 8.71 24.05
C ALA A 520 58.50 8.02 24.58
N ASP A 521 59.05 8.50 25.70
CA ASP A 521 60.24 7.95 26.34
C ASP A 521 60.00 6.49 26.78
N SER A 522 58.86 6.19 27.42
CA SER A 522 58.49 4.82 27.81
C SER A 522 58.27 3.91 26.60
N THR A 523 57.74 4.44 25.49
CA THR A 523 57.59 3.69 24.25
C THR A 523 58.95 3.37 23.63
N ALA A 524 59.89 4.31 23.67
CA ALA A 524 61.26 4.11 23.21
C ALA A 524 62.01 3.09 24.08
N GLU A 525 61.88 3.17 25.41
CA GLU A 525 62.47 2.19 26.34
C GLU A 525 61.91 0.78 26.09
N LEU A 526 60.60 0.63 25.88
CA LEU A 526 60.00 -0.65 25.52
C LEU A 526 60.49 -1.15 24.15
N GLY A 527 60.70 -0.25 23.19
CA GLY A 527 61.34 -0.55 21.91
C GLY A 527 62.76 -1.09 22.08
N GLU A 528 63.60 -0.42 22.87
CA GLU A 528 64.95 -0.89 23.17
C GLU A 528 64.96 -2.21 23.94
N GLN A 529 64.00 -2.43 24.84
CA GLN A 529 63.84 -3.73 25.52
C GLN A 529 63.48 -4.84 24.54
N ILE A 530 62.59 -4.57 23.57
CA ILE A 530 62.24 -5.53 22.51
C ILE A 530 63.47 -5.85 21.65
N ASP A 531 64.25 -4.84 21.24
CA ASP A 531 65.46 -5.03 20.44
C ASP A 531 66.55 -5.79 21.21
N ASN A 532 66.71 -5.50 22.50
CA ASN A 532 67.62 -6.24 23.37
C ASN A 532 67.18 -7.69 23.56
N LEU A 533 65.89 -7.94 23.76
CA LEU A 533 65.34 -9.30 23.85
C LEU A 533 65.49 -10.06 22.53
N GLN A 534 65.34 -9.41 21.38
CA GLN A 534 65.63 -10.02 20.07
C GLN A 534 67.11 -10.38 19.93
N ARG A 535 68.03 -9.49 20.33
CA ARG A 535 69.48 -9.78 20.30
C ARG A 535 69.85 -10.93 21.24
N VAL A 536 69.31 -10.94 22.46
CA VAL A 536 69.51 -12.04 23.41
C VAL A 536 68.95 -13.34 22.87
N LYS A 537 67.76 -13.31 22.26
CA LYS A 537 67.16 -14.48 21.61
C LYS A 537 68.07 -15.04 20.50
N GLN A 538 68.57 -14.19 19.60
CA GLN A 538 69.49 -14.61 18.54
C GLN A 538 70.79 -15.20 19.11
N LYS A 539 71.33 -14.60 20.17
CA LYS A 539 72.51 -15.11 20.86
C LYS A 539 72.25 -16.49 21.48
N LEU A 540 71.14 -16.66 22.17
CA LEU A 540 70.73 -17.94 22.77
C LEU A 540 70.44 -19.00 21.70
N GLU A 541 69.85 -18.63 20.56
CA GLU A 541 69.67 -19.55 19.43
C GLU A 541 71.01 -20.02 18.87
N LYS A 542 72.00 -19.13 18.79
CA LYS A 542 73.36 -19.46 18.39
C LYS A 542 74.08 -20.35 19.42
N GLU A 543 74.06 -19.99 20.70
CA GLU A 543 74.62 -20.80 21.78
C GLU A 543 73.96 -22.18 21.85
N LYS A 544 72.64 -22.28 21.63
CA LYS A 544 71.93 -23.55 21.51
C LYS A 544 72.44 -24.39 20.33
N SER A 545 72.70 -23.77 19.19
CA SER A 545 73.26 -24.48 18.03
C SER A 545 74.69 -24.97 18.29
N GLU A 546 75.51 -24.15 18.95
CA GLU A 546 76.89 -24.49 19.34
C GLU A 546 76.89 -25.65 20.36
N LEU A 547 76.05 -25.59 21.40
CA LEU A 547 75.89 -26.67 22.37
C LEU A 547 75.38 -27.96 21.74
N ASN A 548 74.48 -27.89 20.75
CA ASN A 548 74.07 -29.07 20.00
C ASN A 548 75.24 -29.70 19.24
N MET A 549 76.10 -28.89 18.61
CA MET A 549 77.31 -29.39 17.96
C MET A 549 78.29 -29.99 18.96
N GLU A 550 78.50 -29.36 20.13
CA GLU A 550 79.33 -29.93 21.19
C GLU A 550 78.79 -31.25 21.74
N ILE A 551 77.45 -31.38 21.86
CA ILE A 551 76.82 -32.64 22.26
C ILE A 551 77.11 -33.73 21.21
N ASP A 552 76.97 -33.42 19.92
CA ASP A 552 77.26 -34.36 18.83
C ASP A 552 78.76 -34.76 18.82
N ASP A 553 79.67 -33.81 19.03
CA ASP A 553 81.10 -34.04 19.13
C ASP A 553 81.47 -34.89 20.36
N LEU A 554 80.90 -34.59 21.53
CA LEU A 554 81.09 -35.36 22.77
C LEU A 554 80.52 -36.77 22.64
N ALA A 555 79.37 -36.93 21.96
CA ALA A 555 78.83 -38.24 21.66
C ALA A 555 79.80 -39.05 20.78
N SER A 556 80.37 -38.42 19.74
CA SER A 556 81.38 -39.06 18.88
C SER A 556 82.67 -39.43 19.64
N SER A 557 83.11 -38.55 20.54
CA SER A 557 84.27 -38.77 21.40
C SER A 557 84.01 -39.89 22.40
N THR A 558 82.82 -39.94 23.00
CA THR A 558 82.40 -41.02 23.91
C THR A 558 82.42 -42.37 23.21
N VAL A 559 81.97 -42.45 21.95
CA VAL A 559 82.07 -43.67 21.12
C VAL A 559 83.53 -44.06 20.87
N THR A 560 84.42 -43.09 20.68
CA THR A 560 85.85 -43.33 20.47
C THR A 560 86.54 -43.79 21.76
N ILE A 561 86.24 -43.17 22.89
CA ILE A 561 86.75 -43.51 24.21
C ILE A 561 86.25 -44.89 24.66
N THR A 562 84.98 -45.24 24.40
CA THR A 562 84.50 -46.59 24.71
C THR A 562 85.23 -47.65 23.89
N LYS A 563 85.53 -47.39 22.61
CA LYS A 563 86.39 -48.27 21.80
C LYS A 563 87.82 -48.36 22.35
N SER A 564 88.43 -47.26 22.75
CA SER A 564 89.80 -47.27 23.30
C SER A 564 89.87 -47.93 24.68
N LYS A 565 88.89 -47.69 25.54
CA LYS A 565 88.72 -48.36 26.84
C LYS A 565 88.62 -49.88 26.65
N ALA A 566 87.79 -50.35 25.71
CA ALA A 566 87.70 -51.78 25.41
C ALA A 566 89.04 -52.38 24.94
N ASN A 567 89.88 -51.60 24.24
CA ASN A 567 91.23 -52.03 23.86
C ASN A 567 92.22 -52.02 25.04
N LEU A 568 92.15 -51.01 25.91
CA LEU A 568 92.98 -50.93 27.11
C LEU A 568 92.62 -52.00 28.14
N GLU A 569 91.34 -52.33 28.30
CA GLU A 569 90.91 -53.43 29.20
C GLU A 569 91.50 -54.77 28.75
N LYS A 570 91.57 -55.01 27.43
CA LYS A 570 92.28 -56.17 26.87
C LYS A 570 93.78 -56.14 27.18
N MET A 571 94.42 -54.98 27.05
CA MET A 571 95.85 -54.83 27.33
C MET A 571 96.16 -54.95 28.84
N TYR A 572 95.29 -54.42 29.70
CA TYR A 572 95.40 -54.50 31.16
C TYR A 572 95.34 -55.95 31.63
N HIS A 573 94.38 -56.75 31.13
CA HIS A 573 94.35 -58.20 31.43
C HIS A 573 95.66 -58.88 31.03
N THR A 574 96.24 -58.50 29.89
CA THR A 574 97.52 -59.07 29.41
C THR A 574 98.69 -58.68 30.33
N LEU A 575 98.72 -57.44 30.84
CA LEU A 575 99.76 -56.97 31.76
C LEU A 575 99.60 -57.49 33.18
N GLU A 576 98.36 -57.67 33.68
CA GLU A 576 98.10 -58.32 34.96
C GLU A 576 98.65 -59.74 34.97
N ASP A 577 98.49 -60.48 33.88
CA ASP A 577 99.07 -61.82 33.72
C ASP A 577 100.62 -61.76 33.78
N GLN A 578 101.25 -60.77 33.14
CA GLN A 578 102.71 -60.57 33.21
C GLN A 578 103.21 -60.13 34.60
N MET A 579 102.46 -59.30 35.33
CA MET A 579 102.85 -58.86 36.67
C MET A 579 102.76 -60.02 37.68
N ARG A 580 101.77 -60.90 37.50
CA ARG A 580 101.63 -62.12 38.31
C ARG A 580 102.87 -63.02 38.16
N ASP A 581 103.42 -63.13 36.96
CA ASP A 581 104.69 -63.83 36.70
C ASP A 581 105.91 -63.16 37.37
N MET A 582 106.02 -61.82 37.29
CA MET A 582 107.15 -61.09 37.87
C MET A 582 107.12 -61.06 39.40
N LYS A 583 105.93 -60.99 40.02
CA LYS A 583 105.79 -61.08 41.47
C LYS A 583 106.27 -62.43 42.00
N GLY A 584 105.97 -63.52 41.26
CA GLY A 584 106.52 -64.84 41.53
C GLY A 584 108.06 -64.84 41.58
N LYS A 585 108.73 -64.12 40.65
CA LYS A 585 110.20 -63.98 40.63
C LYS A 585 110.76 -63.12 41.77
N PHE A 586 110.04 -62.07 42.20
CA PHE A 586 110.51 -61.21 43.29
C PHE A 586 110.45 -61.92 44.65
N GLU A 587 109.39 -62.68 44.92
CA GLU A 587 109.26 -63.47 46.15
C GLU A 587 110.36 -64.54 46.29
N GLU A 588 110.89 -65.02 45.17
CA GLU A 588 112.06 -65.90 45.12
C GLU A 588 113.35 -65.17 45.52
N ASN A 589 113.58 -63.96 44.97
CA ASN A 589 114.76 -63.14 45.32
C ASN A 589 114.74 -62.63 46.77
N GLN A 590 113.56 -62.33 47.34
CA GLN A 590 113.48 -61.87 48.73
C GLN A 590 113.81 -62.97 49.75
N ARG A 591 113.54 -64.23 49.42
CA ARG A 591 114.03 -65.36 50.23
C ARG A 591 115.55 -65.39 50.27
N ASN A 592 116.21 -65.20 49.12
CA ASN A 592 117.67 -65.16 49.03
C ASN A 592 118.29 -64.02 49.85
N MET A 593 117.65 -62.84 49.90
CA MET A 593 118.16 -61.68 50.64
C MET A 593 118.00 -61.83 52.17
N ASN A 594 116.94 -62.50 52.64
CA ASN A 594 116.77 -62.77 54.07
C ASN A 594 117.82 -63.74 54.61
N GLU A 595 118.28 -64.71 53.81
CA GLU A 595 119.40 -65.59 54.18
C GLU A 595 120.70 -64.81 54.39
N MET A 596 120.97 -63.81 53.54
CA MET A 596 122.14 -62.93 53.65
C MET A 596 122.12 -62.04 54.91
N LEU A 597 120.95 -61.57 55.34
CA LEU A 597 120.81 -60.75 56.56
C LEU A 597 121.07 -61.55 57.84
N ILE A 598 120.67 -62.82 57.87
CA ILE A 598 120.93 -63.72 59.01
C ILE A 598 122.44 -63.92 59.21
N GLN A 599 123.22 -64.03 58.13
CA GLN A 599 124.70 -64.11 58.21
C GLN A 599 125.34 -62.85 58.80
N LYS A 600 124.83 -61.65 58.46
CA LYS A 600 125.41 -60.37 58.91
C LYS A 600 125.22 -60.14 60.42
N ALA A 601 124.09 -60.56 60.99
CA ALA A 601 123.80 -60.36 62.42
C ALA A 601 124.72 -61.18 63.34
N GLN A 602 125.18 -62.36 62.91
CA GLN A 602 126.09 -63.19 63.70
C GLN A 602 127.44 -62.52 63.95
N LEU A 603 127.95 -61.74 62.99
CA LEU A 603 129.26 -61.06 63.06
C LEU A 603 129.29 -59.86 64.02
N GLN A 604 128.15 -59.20 64.31
CA GLN A 604 128.12 -58.08 65.27
C GLN A 604 128.15 -58.54 66.73
N THR A 605 127.82 -59.80 67.01
CA THR A 605 127.82 -60.40 68.35
C THR A 605 129.23 -60.64 68.91
N GLU A 606 130.27 -60.60 68.07
CA GLU A 606 131.65 -60.91 68.49
C GLU A 606 132.48 -59.67 68.88
N SER A 607 132.14 -58.45 68.43
CA SER A 607 132.99 -57.26 68.61
C SER A 607 132.75 -56.43 69.89
N GLY A 608 131.76 -56.80 70.74
CA GLY A 608 131.38 -55.99 71.92
C GLY A 608 131.96 -56.41 73.28
N LYS A 609 132.71 -57.51 73.38
CA LYS A 609 133.07 -58.14 74.68
C LYS A 609 134.48 -57.88 75.24
N GLU A 610 135.37 -57.09 74.61
CA GLU A 610 136.79 -56.99 75.04
C GLU A 610 137.32 -55.58 75.42
N GLY A 611 136.46 -54.63 75.83
CA GLY A 611 136.84 -53.23 76.10
C GLY A 611 136.78 -52.71 77.55
N THR A 612 136.96 -53.52 78.60
CA THR A 612 137.28 -53.04 79.97
C THR A 612 138.04 -54.12 80.77
N LYS A 613 139.37 -53.98 80.81
CA LYS A 613 140.30 -54.54 81.81
C LYS A 613 141.14 -53.37 82.32
N ILE A 614 140.74 -52.74 83.43
CA ILE A 614 141.56 -52.29 84.58
C ILE A 614 140.64 -52.38 85.80
#